data_AF-A0A3D4W8K8-F1
#
_entry.id   AF-A0A3D4W8K8-F1
#
_cell.length_a   1.000
_cell.length_b   1.000
_cell.length_c   1.000
_cell.angle_alpha   90.00
_cell.angle_beta   90.00
_cell.angle_gamma   90.00
#
_symmetry.space_group_name_H-M   'P 1'
#
loop_
_entity.id
_entity.type
_entity.pdbx_description
1 polymer ?
#
loop_
_entity_poly.entity_id
_entity_poly.type
_entity_poly.pdbx_seq_one_letter_code
_entity_poly.pdbx_strand_id
1 'polypeptide(L)' 'MSEKQSSLKTCPRCGKTFECLHAPGCWCFDYSISPENLEKLKLEYNNCLCPDCLPTYG' A
#
# COMPACT_ATOMS: atom_id res chain seq x y z
N MET A 1 21.91 11.68 9.96
CA MET A 1 21.55 10.28 9.67
C MET A 1 20.03 10.19 9.67
N SER A 2 19.40 9.72 8.59
CA SER A 2 18.09 9.04 8.60
C SER A 2 17.78 8.61 7.18
N GLU A 3 18.14 7.37 6.90
CA GLU A 3 17.96 6.68 5.64
C GLU A 3 16.47 6.61 5.31
N LYS A 4 16.05 7.29 4.22
CA LYS A 4 14.74 7.09 3.59
C LYS A 4 14.68 5.64 3.11
N GLN A 5 14.14 4.74 3.93
CA GLN A 5 13.97 3.33 3.56
C GLN A 5 12.72 3.17 2.69
N SER A 6 12.88 3.39 1.38
CA SER A 6 11.97 2.81 0.40
C SER A 6 12.11 1.30 0.45
N SER A 7 11.06 0.63 0.95
CA SER A 7 11.03 -0.82 1.08
C SER A 7 10.26 -1.40 -0.09
N LEU A 8 10.89 -2.25 -0.90
CA LEU A 8 10.15 -3.05 -1.88
C LEU A 8 9.27 -4.05 -1.12
N LYS A 9 7.96 -3.95 -1.29
CA LYS A 9 6.96 -4.84 -0.70
C LYS A 9 6.30 -5.66 -1.80
N THR A 10 5.99 -6.92 -1.50
CA THR A 10 5.24 -7.78 -2.41
C THR A 10 3.77 -7.76 -2.02
N CYS A 11 2.90 -7.46 -2.98
CA CYS A 11 1.47 -7.43 -2.80
C CYS A 11 0.94 -8.85 -2.58
N PRO A 12 0.29 -9.16 -1.44
CA PRO A 12 -0.29 -10.49 -1.20
C PRO A 12 -1.47 -10.82 -2.11
N ARG A 13 -2.08 -9.82 -2.77
CA ARG A 13 -3.27 -9.98 -3.61
C ARG A 13 -2.95 -10.38 -5.05
N CYS A 14 -1.90 -9.81 -5.64
CA CYS A 14 -1.51 -10.08 -7.02
C CYS A 14 -0.08 -10.61 -7.18
N GLY A 15 0.72 -10.65 -6.11
CA GLY A 15 2.12 -11.06 -6.16
C GLY A 15 3.08 -10.02 -6.75
N LYS A 16 2.62 -8.83 -7.15
CA LYS A 16 3.50 -7.77 -7.69
C LYS A 16 4.37 -7.16 -6.60
N THR A 17 5.65 -6.99 -6.89
CA THR A 17 6.56 -6.20 -6.07
C THR A 17 6.41 -4.71 -6.41
N PHE A 18 6.28 -3.86 -5.39
CA PHE A 18 6.15 -2.42 -5.54
C PHE A 18 6.99 -1.70 -4.50
N GLU A 19 7.36 -0.45 -4.80
CA GLU A 19 8.11 0.37 -3.87
C GLU A 19 7.17 1.05 -2.86
N CYS A 20 7.36 0.74 -1.59
CA CYS A 20 6.69 1.43 -0.50
C CYS A 20 7.66 2.43 0.12
N LEU A 21 7.44 3.70 -0.19
CA LEU A 21 8.26 4.81 0.32
C LEU A 21 7.99 5.08 1.81
N HIS A 22 6.88 4.55 2.36
CA HIS A 22 6.39 4.77 3.73
C HIS A 22 6.55 6.23 4.21
N ALA A 23 6.35 7.16 3.27
CA ALA A 23 6.61 8.58 3.42
C ALA A 23 5.46 9.35 2.76
N PRO A 24 5.25 10.63 3.11
CA PRO A 24 4.21 11.49 2.53
C PRO A 24 4.36 11.79 1.03
N GLY A 25 5.22 11.05 0.30
CA GLY A 25 5.31 11.06 -1.17
C GLY A 25 4.97 9.71 -1.81
N CYS A 26 4.47 8.74 -1.03
CA CYS A 26 3.98 7.50 -1.61
C CYS A 26 2.64 7.75 -2.31
N TRP A 27 2.43 7.14 -3.48
CA TRP A 27 1.17 7.21 -4.22
C TRP A 27 -0.04 6.79 -3.38
N CYS A 28 0.15 5.94 -2.35
CA CYS A 28 -0.92 5.53 -1.46
C CYS A 28 -1.46 6.65 -0.56
N PHE A 29 -0.72 7.76 -0.40
CA PHE A 29 -1.19 8.95 0.30
C PHE A 29 -2.07 9.84 -0.59
N ASP A 30 -1.80 9.83 -1.90
CA ASP A 30 -2.61 10.56 -2.89
C ASP A 30 -3.91 9.78 -3.20
N TYR A 31 -3.84 8.45 -3.10
CA TYR A 31 -4.96 7.57 -3.34
C TYR A 31 -5.98 7.58 -2.18
N SER A 32 -7.20 8.03 -2.45
CA SER A 32 -8.30 8.02 -1.48
C SER A 32 -9.05 6.69 -1.54
N ILE A 33 -8.96 5.88 -0.48
CA ILE A 33 -9.79 4.69 -0.27
C ILE A 33 -10.76 4.96 0.86
N SER A 34 -11.97 4.44 0.75
CA SER A 34 -12.93 4.42 1.86
C SER A 34 -12.34 3.75 3.11
N PRO A 35 -12.55 4.34 4.31
CA PRO A 35 -12.01 3.80 5.56
C PRO A 35 -12.48 2.37 5.84
N GLU A 36 -13.72 2.03 5.47
CA GLU A 36 -14.26 0.67 5.60
C GLU A 36 -13.44 -0.36 4.82
N ASN A 37 -13.02 -0.01 3.60
CA ASN A 37 -12.20 -0.90 2.79
C ASN A 37 -10.76 -0.94 3.33
N LEU A 38 -10.22 0.16 3.84
CA LEU A 38 -8.91 0.19 4.48
C LEU A 38 -8.86 -0.69 5.73
N GLU A 39 -9.91 -0.71 6.55
CA GLU A 39 -10.02 -1.59 7.72
C GLU A 39 -10.11 -3.06 7.30
N LYS A 40 -10.96 -3.40 6.33
CA LYS A 40 -11.02 -4.76 5.77
C LYS A 40 -9.66 -5.21 5.24
N LEU A 41 -8.97 -4.32 4.52
CA LEU A 41 -7.65 -4.59 3.97
C LEU A 41 -6.62 -4.83 5.08
N LYS A 42 -6.64 -4.08 6.17
CA LYS A 42 -5.76 -4.32 7.33
C LYS A 42 -6.07 -5.63 8.06
N LEU A 43 -7.32 -6.05 8.07
CA LEU A 43 -7.75 -7.31 8.69
C LEU A 43 -7.42 -8.53 7.82
N GLU A 44 -7.67 -8.45 6.51
CA GLU A 44 -7.36 -9.52 5.56
C GLU A 44 -5.88 -9.59 5.19
N TYR A 45 -5.24 -8.44 4.98
CA TYR A 45 -3.87 -8.33 4.49
C TYR A 45 -2.96 -7.68 5.54
N ASN A 46 -2.02 -8.48 6.05
CA ASN A 46 -0.97 -7.99 6.96
C ASN A 46 0.12 -7.16 6.26
N ASN A 47 -0.02 -6.88 4.96
CA ASN A 47 0.99 -6.19 4.16
C ASN A 47 0.35 -5.18 3.21
N CYS A 48 1.13 -4.21 2.75
CA CYS A 48 0.66 -3.16 1.86
C CYS A 48 0.24 -3.74 0.49
N LEU A 49 -0.81 -3.18 -0.11
CA LEU A 49 -1.21 -3.48 -1.48
C LEU A 49 -0.50 -2.56 -2.49
N CYS A 50 -0.32 -3.07 -3.71
CA CYS A 50 0.27 -2.32 -4.82
C CYS A 50 -0.72 -1.29 -5.41
N PRO A 51 -0.23 -0.28 -6.17
CA PRO A 51 -1.07 0.77 -6.79
C PRO A 51 -2.09 0.26 -7.80
N ASP A 52 -1.95 -0.98 -8.22
CA ASP A 52 -2.84 -1.66 -9.14
C ASP A 52 -3.99 -2.38 -8.42
N CYS A 53 -3.77 -2.85 -7.20
CA CYS A 53 -4.76 -3.57 -6.40
C CYS A 53 -5.52 -2.68 -5.44
N LEU A 54 -4.83 -1.69 -4.85
CA LEU A 54 -5.43 -0.71 -3.97
C LEU A 54 -6.66 -0.01 -4.60
N PRO A 55 -6.62 0.45 -5.87
CA PRO A 55 -7.75 1.10 -6.51
C PRO A 55 -8.96 0.23 -6.80
N THR A 56 -8.83 -1.10 -6.76
CA THR A 56 -10.02 -1.96 -6.94
C THR A 56 -10.95 -1.93 -5.72
N TYR A 57 -10.54 -1.27 -4.64
CA TYR A 57 -11.30 -1.05 -3.41
C TYR A 57 -11.77 0.40 -3.24
N GLY A 58 -11.61 1.24 -4.28
CA GLY A 58 -12.15 2.61 -4.32
C GLY A 58 -13.65 2.64 -4.54
#